data_AF-A0A212UA30-F1
#
_entry.id   AF-A0A212UA30-F1
#
_cell.length_a   1.000
_cell.length_b   1.000
_cell.length_c   1.000
_cell.angle_alpha   90.00
_cell.angle_beta   90.00
_cell.angle_gamma   90.00
#
_symmetry.space_group_name_H-M   'P 1'
#
loop_
_entity.id
_entity.type
_entity.pdbx_description
1 polymer ?
#
loop_
_entity_poly.entity_id
_entity_poly.type
_entity_poly.pdbx_seq_one_letter_code
_entity_poly.pdbx_strand_id
1 'polypeptide(L)'
;MIFSAFSRAYKPVIASLMLLFTTGCASYYSHSAMFPAENSSGDPRHVRLSWQSAEYPGWWLASDKATSVKLETQCSDRVWRLRDGDDAGDCGAGIRACGEPGRDLVARSGQPATGTTRCMAINPAAPGARIAQVGSKLELLVSCTPVVVTEGQGDDAFNLDYLRASSVPYTVYVRKAPRGSMRARLPAFDESVCDAE
;
A
#
# COMPACT_ATOMS: atom_id res chain seq x y z
N MET A 1 -40.02 -41.73 30.70
CA MET A 1 -38.61 -41.50 31.09
C MET A 1 -37.75 -41.22 29.85
N ILE A 2 -37.95 -40.11 29.13
CA ILE A 2 -37.22 -39.80 27.88
C ILE A 2 -36.51 -38.43 27.93
N PHE A 3 -36.74 -37.62 28.97
CA PHE A 3 -36.20 -36.25 29.03
C PHE A 3 -34.83 -36.09 29.72
N SER A 4 -34.24 -37.15 30.27
CA SER A 4 -32.95 -37.02 30.99
C SER A 4 -31.70 -37.33 30.16
N ALA A 5 -31.85 -37.86 28.93
CA ALA A 5 -30.71 -38.23 28.09
C ALA A 5 -30.19 -37.08 27.21
N PHE A 6 -31.05 -36.11 26.86
CA PHE A 6 -30.66 -34.96 26.03
C PHE A 6 -29.70 -33.99 26.75
N SER A 7 -29.63 -34.05 28.09
CA SER A 7 -28.83 -33.12 28.88
C SER A 7 -27.32 -33.40 28.88
N ARG A 8 -26.92 -34.64 28.57
CA ARG A 8 -25.50 -35.06 28.63
C ARG A 8 -24.76 -34.92 27.30
N ALA A 9 -25.46 -34.94 26.17
CA ALA A 9 -24.86 -34.91 24.84
C ALA A 9 -24.62 -33.49 24.29
N TYR A 10 -25.35 -32.47 24.76
CA TYR A 10 -25.12 -31.09 24.29
C TYR A 10 -23.80 -30.51 24.80
N LYS A 11 -23.32 -30.91 25.98
CA LYS A 11 -22.09 -30.37 26.58
C LYS A 11 -20.83 -30.63 25.74
N PRO A 12 -20.56 -31.86 25.26
CA PRO A 12 -19.42 -32.09 24.37
C PRO A 12 -19.61 -31.43 22.99
N VAL A 13 -20.84 -31.35 22.46
CA VAL A 13 -21.10 -30.67 21.19
C VAL A 13 -20.87 -29.17 21.28
N ILE A 14 -21.32 -28.52 22.35
CA ILE A 14 -21.09 -27.09 22.61
C ILE A 14 -19.61 -26.82 22.89
N ALA A 15 -18.91 -27.71 23.62
CA ALA A 15 -17.46 -27.58 23.84
C ALA A 15 -16.66 -27.71 22.53
N SER A 16 -17.03 -28.65 21.65
CA SER A 16 -16.45 -28.77 20.30
C SER A 16 -16.79 -27.59 19.40
N LEU A 17 -17.99 -27.01 19.55
CA LEU A 17 -18.39 -25.79 18.83
C LEU A 17 -17.61 -24.57 19.35
N MET A 18 -17.34 -24.48 20.66
CA MET A 18 -16.49 -23.43 21.25
C MET A 18 -15.04 -23.51 20.77
N LEU A 19 -14.51 -24.70 20.44
CA LEU A 19 -13.19 -24.85 19.79
C LEU A 19 -13.17 -24.33 18.34
N LEU A 20 -14.34 -24.23 17.66
CA LEU A 20 -14.44 -23.53 16.37
C LEU A 20 -14.50 -22.00 16.55
N PHE A 21 -14.90 -21.53 17.74
CA PHE A 21 -14.93 -20.12 18.13
C PHE A 21 -13.64 -19.65 18.82
N THR A 22 -12.65 -20.52 19.07
CA THR A 22 -11.27 -20.08 19.31
C THR A 22 -10.69 -19.61 17.98
N THR A 23 -11.12 -18.40 17.63
CA THR A 23 -10.70 -17.49 16.58
C THR A 23 -9.41 -17.90 15.86
N GLY A 24 -9.47 -18.04 14.53
CA GLY A 24 -8.26 -18.03 13.71
C GLY A 24 -7.45 -16.76 14.01
N CYS A 25 -6.36 -16.91 14.76
CA CYS A 25 -5.46 -15.81 15.05
C CYS A 25 -4.78 -15.40 13.73
N ALA A 26 -5.09 -14.19 13.24
CA ALA A 26 -4.36 -13.64 12.11
C ALA A 26 -2.92 -13.34 12.53
N SER A 27 -1.97 -13.68 11.67
CA SER A 27 -0.59 -13.21 11.82
C SER A 27 -0.47 -11.83 11.19
N TYR A 28 0.04 -10.88 11.96
CA TYR A 28 0.05 -9.47 11.58
C TYR A 28 1.46 -9.01 11.20
N TYR A 29 1.58 -8.37 10.04
CA TYR A 29 2.87 -7.94 9.51
C TYR A 29 2.88 -6.46 9.13
N SER A 30 4.07 -5.88 9.20
CA SER A 30 4.41 -4.59 8.63
C SER A 30 5.36 -4.82 7.46
N HIS A 31 5.04 -4.17 6.34
CA HIS A 31 5.81 -4.22 5.11
C HIS A 31 6.40 -2.85 4.83
N SER A 32 7.66 -2.82 4.41
CA SER A 32 8.37 -1.58 4.13
C SER A 32 9.43 -1.77 3.08
N ALA A 33 9.63 -0.75 2.24
CA ALA A 33 10.77 -0.63 1.34
C ALA A 33 11.22 0.82 1.31
N MET A 34 12.52 1.05 1.17
CA MET A 34 13.10 2.35 0.90
C MET A 34 14.17 2.19 -0.16
N PHE A 35 14.11 3.00 -1.21
CA PHE A 35 15.03 2.90 -2.34
C PHE A 35 15.35 4.29 -2.90
N PRO A 36 16.56 4.49 -3.44
CA PRO A 36 16.90 5.72 -4.13
C PRO A 36 16.22 5.78 -5.50
N ALA A 37 15.70 6.95 -5.86
CA ALA A 37 15.12 7.25 -7.16
C ALA A 37 15.18 8.77 -7.41
N GLU A 38 14.65 9.22 -8.54
CA GLU A 38 14.50 10.65 -8.82
C GLU A 38 13.05 11.09 -8.51
N ASN A 39 12.88 12.34 -8.07
CA ASN A 39 11.58 13.02 -8.11
C ASN A 39 11.25 13.48 -9.55
N SER A 40 10.10 14.10 -9.77
CA SER A 40 9.68 14.53 -11.11
C SER A 40 10.51 15.69 -11.66
N SER A 41 11.15 16.48 -10.79
CA SER A 41 12.14 17.50 -11.17
C SER A 41 13.51 16.94 -11.55
N GLY A 42 13.79 15.68 -11.21
CA GLY A 42 15.05 14.98 -11.52
C GLY A 42 16.07 14.94 -10.38
N ASP A 43 15.71 15.41 -9.19
CA ASP A 43 16.61 15.39 -8.04
C ASP A 43 16.66 13.99 -7.41
N PRO A 44 17.86 13.53 -7.00
CA PRO A 44 18.00 12.27 -6.30
C PRO A 44 17.34 12.37 -4.92
N ARG A 45 16.39 11.47 -4.67
CA ARG A 45 15.61 11.38 -3.44
C ARG A 45 15.45 9.92 -3.02
N HIS A 46 15.07 9.70 -1.76
CA HIS A 46 14.58 8.40 -1.34
C HIS A 46 13.07 8.30 -1.48
N VAL A 47 12.59 7.14 -1.91
CA VAL A 47 11.17 6.80 -1.91
C VAL A 47 10.93 5.70 -0.90
N ARG A 48 9.81 5.81 -0.17
CA ARG A 48 9.41 4.85 0.85
C ARG A 48 8.04 4.28 0.54
N LEU A 49 7.93 2.96 0.60
CA LEU A 49 6.68 2.22 0.57
C LEU A 49 6.38 1.64 1.94
N SER A 50 5.12 1.67 2.37
CA SER A 50 4.69 0.99 3.60
C SER A 50 3.23 0.54 3.58
N TRP A 51 2.96 -0.63 4.18
CA TRP A 51 1.60 -1.12 4.44
C TRP A 51 1.61 -2.17 5.55
N GLN A 52 0.42 -2.59 5.97
CA GLN A 52 0.23 -3.65 6.94
C GLN A 52 -0.62 -4.77 6.34
N SER A 53 -0.34 -6.02 6.74
CA SER A 53 -1.19 -7.16 6.40
C SER A 53 -1.65 -7.94 7.64
N ALA A 54 -2.72 -8.69 7.45
CA ALA A 54 -3.24 -9.70 8.34
C ALA A 54 -3.38 -10.99 7.52
N GLU A 55 -2.62 -12.01 7.89
CA GLU A 55 -2.58 -13.30 7.22
C GLU A 55 -3.35 -14.32 8.06
N TYR A 56 -4.40 -14.87 7.49
CA TYR A 56 -5.23 -15.88 8.12
C TYR A 56 -4.74 -17.27 7.73
N PRO A 57 -4.83 -18.26 8.64
CA PRO A 57 -4.54 -19.64 8.28
C PRO A 57 -5.46 -20.11 7.14
N GLY A 58 -4.92 -20.90 6.20
CA GLY A 58 -5.69 -21.37 5.03
C GLY A 58 -6.92 -22.24 5.35
N TRP A 59 -7.08 -22.71 6.58
CA TRP A 59 -8.27 -23.43 7.08
C TRP A 59 -9.38 -22.49 7.56
N TRP A 60 -9.11 -21.18 7.69
CA TRP A 60 -10.06 -20.19 8.16
C TRP A 60 -10.89 -19.60 7.01
N LEU A 61 -12.15 -19.23 7.31
CA LEU A 61 -13.09 -18.74 6.30
C LEU A 61 -12.75 -17.33 5.78
N ALA A 62 -12.01 -16.53 6.55
CA ALA A 62 -11.63 -15.19 6.15
C ALA A 62 -10.35 -15.20 5.31
N SER A 63 -10.34 -14.44 4.22
CA SER A 63 -9.15 -14.23 3.39
C SER A 63 -8.21 -13.18 4.00
N ASP A 64 -6.94 -13.27 3.62
CA ASP A 64 -5.90 -12.28 3.96
C ASP A 64 -6.33 -10.86 3.63
N LYS A 65 -5.94 -9.92 4.49
CA LYS A 65 -6.25 -8.50 4.38
C LYS A 65 -4.98 -7.68 4.40
N ALA A 66 -5.03 -6.53 3.73
CA ALA A 66 -3.97 -5.55 3.78
C ALA A 66 -4.54 -4.13 3.74
N THR A 67 -3.81 -3.19 4.31
CA THR A 67 -4.07 -1.75 4.14
C THR A 67 -3.63 -1.29 2.75
N SER A 68 -4.01 -0.07 2.36
CA SER A 68 -3.41 0.57 1.19
C SER A 68 -1.87 0.64 1.31
N VAL A 69 -1.17 0.54 0.18
CA VAL A 69 0.26 0.82 0.11
C VAL A 69 0.45 2.34 0.07
N LYS A 70 1.09 2.88 1.11
CA LYS A 70 1.49 4.28 1.18
C LYS A 70 2.82 4.42 0.42
N LEU A 71 2.88 5.36 -0.50
CA LEU A 71 4.10 5.79 -1.19
C LEU A 71 4.39 7.24 -0.81
N GLU A 72 5.61 7.47 -0.36
CA GLU A 72 6.12 8.78 0.07
C GLU A 72 7.46 9.03 -0.61
N THR A 73 7.70 10.26 -1.03
CA THR A 73 9.00 10.70 -1.57
C THR A 73 9.64 11.64 -0.55
N GLN A 74 10.95 11.51 -0.34
CA GLN A 74 11.71 12.40 0.53
C GLN A 74 11.54 13.85 0.08
N CYS A 75 11.36 14.76 1.04
CA CYS A 75 11.08 16.18 0.81
C CYS A 75 9.75 16.46 0.08
N SER A 76 8.81 15.51 0.08
CA SER A 76 7.49 15.68 -0.53
C SER A 76 6.38 15.56 0.50
N ASP A 77 5.47 16.52 0.49
CA ASP A 77 4.19 16.48 1.19
C ASP A 77 3.17 15.59 0.47
N ARG A 78 3.43 15.23 -0.79
CA ARG A 78 2.53 14.40 -1.58
C ARG A 78 2.62 12.93 -1.15
N VAL A 79 1.54 12.44 -0.56
CA VAL A 79 1.38 11.03 -0.19
C VAL A 79 0.43 10.30 -1.13
N TRP A 80 0.95 9.30 -1.84
CA TRP A 80 0.18 8.39 -2.68
C TRP A 80 -0.32 7.18 -1.88
N ARG A 81 -1.53 6.72 -2.19
CA ARG A 81 -2.12 5.51 -1.59
C ARG A 81 -2.63 4.59 -2.69
N LEU A 82 -1.89 3.50 -2.91
CA LEU A 82 -2.30 2.45 -3.83
C LEU A 82 -3.22 1.48 -3.11
N ARG A 83 -4.32 1.14 -3.75
CA ARG A 83 -5.40 0.29 -3.22
C ARG A 83 -5.68 -0.85 -4.20
N ASP A 84 -6.34 -1.90 -3.73
CA ASP A 84 -6.92 -2.95 -4.56
C ASP A 84 -8.42 -3.13 -4.25
N GLY A 85 -9.11 -3.97 -5.04
CA GLY A 85 -10.53 -4.21 -4.85
C GLY A 85 -11.41 -3.01 -5.22
N ASP A 86 -12.55 -2.91 -4.54
CA ASP A 86 -13.63 -1.97 -4.87
C ASP A 86 -13.28 -0.53 -4.47
N ASP A 87 -12.50 -0.35 -3.40
CA ASP A 87 -12.09 0.97 -2.89
C ASP A 87 -10.91 1.60 -3.67
N ALA A 88 -10.46 0.96 -4.75
CA ALA A 88 -9.26 1.37 -5.49
C ALA A 88 -9.50 2.35 -6.64
N GLY A 89 -10.76 2.75 -6.84
CA GLY A 89 -11.17 3.70 -7.89
C GLY A 89 -11.18 3.09 -9.29
N ASP A 90 -11.80 3.80 -10.23
CA ASP A 90 -12.17 3.26 -11.55
C ASP A 90 -11.09 3.46 -12.63
N CYS A 91 -9.84 3.67 -12.23
CA CYS A 91 -8.72 3.84 -13.16
C CYS A 91 -8.06 2.52 -13.61
N GLY A 92 -8.68 1.37 -13.41
CA GLY A 92 -8.20 0.08 -13.94
C GLY A 92 -8.30 -1.08 -12.95
N ALA A 93 -7.57 -2.16 -13.22
CA ALA A 93 -7.53 -3.35 -12.36
C ALA A 93 -6.23 -3.44 -11.54
N GLY A 94 -6.20 -4.36 -10.58
CA GLY A 94 -5.04 -4.65 -9.73
C GLY A 94 -4.80 -3.61 -8.63
N ILE A 95 -3.58 -3.57 -8.12
CA ILE A 95 -3.13 -2.62 -7.10
C ILE A 95 -2.76 -1.29 -7.79
N ARG A 96 -3.49 -0.21 -7.49
CA ARG A 96 -3.42 1.03 -8.27
C ARG A 96 -3.67 2.28 -7.46
N ALA A 97 -3.20 3.42 -7.97
CA ALA A 97 -3.66 4.75 -7.58
C ALA A 97 -4.06 5.56 -8.81
N CYS A 98 -5.20 6.23 -8.71
CA CYS A 98 -5.76 7.04 -9.77
C CYS A 98 -5.27 8.49 -9.67
N GLY A 99 -5.16 9.18 -10.80
CA GLY A 99 -4.78 10.59 -10.84
C GLY A 99 -5.80 11.51 -10.20
N GLU A 100 -5.32 12.61 -9.65
CA GLU A 100 -6.17 13.67 -9.13
C GLU A 100 -6.32 14.78 -10.20
N PRO A 101 -7.56 15.04 -10.68
CA PRO A 101 -7.82 16.12 -11.62
C PRO A 101 -7.29 17.46 -11.09
N GLY A 102 -6.56 18.19 -11.94
CA GLY A 102 -5.98 19.49 -11.60
C GLY A 102 -4.69 19.42 -10.79
N ARG A 103 -4.26 18.23 -10.36
CA ARG A 103 -3.00 18.04 -9.61
C ARG A 103 -1.99 17.18 -10.33
N ASP A 104 -2.45 16.29 -11.20
CA ASP A 104 -1.61 15.35 -11.94
C ASP A 104 -1.76 15.52 -13.46
N LEU A 105 -0.66 15.31 -14.19
CA LEU A 105 -0.59 15.21 -15.64
C LEU A 105 -0.14 13.80 -16.02
N VAL A 106 -0.61 13.29 -17.16
CA VAL A 106 -0.08 12.07 -17.76
C VAL A 106 1.31 12.37 -18.31
N ALA A 107 2.35 11.78 -17.72
CA ALA A 107 3.74 12.14 -18.01
C ALA A 107 4.14 11.98 -19.49
N ARG A 108 3.53 11.02 -20.19
CA ARG A 108 3.80 10.78 -21.62
C ARG A 108 3.21 11.85 -22.54
N SER A 109 2.01 12.34 -22.25
CA SER A 109 1.25 13.23 -23.15
C SER A 109 1.18 14.67 -22.65
N GLY A 110 1.52 14.93 -21.39
CA GLY A 110 1.32 16.23 -20.72
C GLY A 110 -0.16 16.59 -20.50
N GLN A 111 -1.10 15.70 -20.82
CA GLN A 111 -2.52 15.97 -20.66
C GLN A 111 -2.94 15.86 -19.19
N PRO A 112 -3.96 16.62 -18.75
CA PRO A 112 -4.51 16.47 -17.41
C PRO A 112 -4.93 15.03 -17.12
N ALA A 113 -4.46 14.49 -16.00
CA ALA A 113 -4.94 13.21 -15.50
C ALA A 113 -6.36 13.37 -14.93
N THR A 114 -7.15 12.32 -15.04
CA THR A 114 -8.50 12.23 -14.48
C THR A 114 -8.54 11.17 -13.38
N GLY A 115 -9.66 11.10 -12.64
CA GLY A 115 -9.91 10.00 -11.70
C GLY A 115 -9.97 8.60 -12.34
N THR A 116 -10.05 8.52 -13.68
CA THR A 116 -9.97 7.26 -14.44
C THR A 116 -8.58 7.02 -15.03
N THR A 117 -7.63 7.92 -14.81
CA THR A 117 -6.25 7.76 -15.26
C THR A 117 -5.44 7.01 -14.22
N ARG A 118 -4.81 5.90 -14.60
CA ARG A 118 -3.95 5.11 -13.71
C ARG A 118 -2.58 5.77 -13.57
N CYS A 119 -2.36 6.48 -12.48
CA CYS A 119 -1.08 7.16 -12.25
C CYS A 119 -0.02 6.24 -11.65
N MET A 120 -0.43 5.27 -10.82
CA MET A 120 0.51 4.29 -10.28
C MET A 120 -0.10 2.89 -10.28
N ALA A 121 0.74 1.88 -10.48
CA ALA A 121 0.37 0.48 -10.40
C ALA A 121 1.50 -0.36 -9.79
N ILE A 122 1.14 -1.28 -8.88
CA ILE A 122 2.04 -2.34 -8.41
C ILE A 122 1.77 -3.61 -9.20
N ASN A 123 2.85 -4.24 -9.69
CA ASN A 123 2.85 -5.42 -10.56
C ASN A 123 1.89 -5.22 -11.75
N PRO A 124 2.15 -4.23 -12.63
CA PRO A 124 1.19 -3.81 -13.67
C PRO A 124 0.81 -4.91 -14.66
N ALA A 125 1.66 -5.94 -14.80
CA ALA A 125 1.39 -7.13 -15.61
C ALA A 125 0.41 -8.14 -14.96
N ALA A 126 0.03 -7.94 -13.70
CA ALA A 126 -0.83 -8.84 -12.93
C ALA A 126 -2.13 -8.13 -12.48
N PRO A 127 -3.16 -8.02 -13.34
CA PRO A 127 -4.40 -7.29 -13.03
C PRO A 127 -5.23 -7.90 -11.88
N GLY A 128 -4.99 -9.17 -11.55
CA GLY A 128 -5.61 -9.84 -10.39
C GLY A 128 -4.83 -9.71 -9.08
N ALA A 129 -3.68 -9.01 -9.08
CA ALA A 129 -2.83 -8.88 -7.89
C ALA A 129 -3.56 -8.19 -6.74
N ARG A 130 -3.33 -8.70 -5.52
CA ARG A 130 -3.83 -8.14 -4.27
C ARG A 130 -2.67 -7.74 -3.37
N ILE A 131 -2.81 -6.64 -2.64
CA ILE A 131 -1.81 -6.13 -1.69
C ILE A 131 -1.47 -7.19 -0.64
N ALA A 132 -2.47 -7.94 -0.18
CA ALA A 132 -2.28 -9.03 0.78
C ALA A 132 -1.35 -10.15 0.26
N GLN A 133 -1.19 -10.28 -1.06
CA GLN A 133 -0.38 -11.32 -1.71
C GLN A 133 0.97 -10.78 -2.21
N VAL A 134 1.29 -9.50 -1.97
CA VAL A 134 2.57 -8.92 -2.36
C VAL A 134 3.68 -9.56 -1.53
N GLY A 135 4.64 -10.18 -2.24
CA GLY A 135 5.80 -10.82 -1.63
C GLY A 135 6.93 -9.84 -1.28
N SER A 136 8.16 -10.36 -1.26
CA SER A 136 9.39 -9.60 -0.95
C SER A 136 9.94 -8.79 -2.12
N LYS A 137 9.31 -8.86 -3.30
CA LYS A 137 9.67 -8.09 -4.49
C LYS A 137 8.40 -7.64 -5.20
N LEU A 138 8.40 -6.41 -5.68
CA LEU A 138 7.32 -5.88 -6.52
C LEU A 138 7.88 -4.99 -7.63
N GLU A 139 7.06 -4.77 -8.65
CA GLU A 139 7.28 -3.80 -9.70
C GLU A 139 6.35 -2.60 -9.49
N LEU A 140 6.89 -1.39 -9.47
CA LEU A 140 6.11 -0.16 -9.31
C LEU A 140 6.20 0.66 -10.60
N LEU A 141 5.07 0.87 -11.27
CA LEU A 141 4.98 1.73 -12.43
C LEU A 141 4.36 3.07 -12.05
N VAL A 142 5.01 4.17 -12.42
CA VAL A 142 4.51 5.54 -12.27
C VAL A 142 4.33 6.17 -13.65
N SER A 143 3.14 6.68 -13.94
CA SER A 143 2.74 7.17 -15.26
C SER A 143 2.29 8.64 -15.27
N CYS A 144 2.23 9.27 -14.09
CA CYS A 144 1.86 10.68 -13.94
C CYS A 144 2.99 11.49 -13.32
N THR A 145 2.91 12.81 -13.51
CA THR A 145 3.79 13.83 -12.94
C THR A 145 2.90 14.91 -12.32
N PRO A 146 3.34 15.64 -11.27
CA PRO A 146 2.55 16.73 -10.73
C PRO A 146 2.40 17.86 -11.76
N VAL A 147 1.27 18.59 -11.70
CA VAL A 147 1.04 19.83 -12.48
C VAL A 147 1.97 20.94 -12.00
N VAL A 148 2.13 21.06 -10.68
CA VAL A 148 3.04 21.98 -10.00
C VAL A 148 3.83 21.23 -8.95
N VAL A 149 5.13 21.50 -8.86
CA VAL A 149 6.04 20.85 -7.89
C VAL A 149 6.01 21.51 -6.53
N THR A 150 5.54 22.76 -6.44
CA THR A 150 5.41 23.52 -5.20
C THR A 150 4.08 24.26 -5.20
N GLU A 151 3.37 24.22 -4.08
CA GLU A 151 2.11 24.94 -3.86
C GLU A 151 2.25 25.83 -2.62
N GLY A 152 1.86 27.11 -2.71
CA GLY A 152 2.05 28.10 -1.65
C GLY A 152 3.18 29.09 -1.93
N GLN A 153 3.55 29.89 -0.92
CA GLN A 153 4.58 30.92 -1.04
C GLN A 153 5.32 31.11 0.30
N GLY A 154 6.65 31.29 0.23
CA GLY A 154 7.48 31.51 1.42
C GLY A 154 7.56 30.28 2.31
N ASP A 155 7.49 30.48 3.63
CA ASP A 155 7.64 29.42 4.64
C ASP A 155 6.46 28.43 4.67
N ASP A 156 5.34 28.74 4.02
CA ASP A 156 4.15 27.87 3.89
C ASP A 156 4.13 27.10 2.54
N ALA A 157 5.26 27.01 1.85
CA ALA A 157 5.36 26.29 0.60
C ALA A 157 5.35 24.76 0.84
N PHE A 158 4.41 24.06 0.21
CA PHE A 158 4.33 22.61 0.21
C PHE A 158 5.02 22.05 -1.04
N ASN A 159 5.93 21.11 -0.85
CA ASN A 159 6.59 20.42 -1.95
C ASN A 159 5.73 19.22 -2.36
N LEU A 160 5.20 19.26 -3.58
CA LEU A 160 4.35 18.22 -4.14
C LEU A 160 5.10 17.31 -5.11
N ASP A 161 6.41 17.50 -5.27
CA ASP A 161 7.21 16.70 -6.18
C ASP A 161 7.36 15.27 -5.65
N TYR A 162 7.00 14.30 -6.49
CA TYR A 162 7.01 12.89 -6.12
C TYR A 162 7.79 12.05 -7.14
N LEU A 163 8.01 10.78 -6.80
CA LEU A 163 8.69 9.79 -7.63
C LEU A 163 8.42 9.99 -9.13
N ARG A 164 9.51 10.16 -9.89
CA ARG A 164 9.50 10.38 -11.33
C ARG A 164 8.71 9.29 -12.07
N ALA A 165 7.90 9.72 -13.03
CA ALA A 165 7.30 8.80 -13.98
C ALA A 165 8.36 8.03 -14.78
N SER A 166 8.10 6.76 -15.06
CA SER A 166 9.03 5.91 -15.82
C SER A 166 8.28 5.04 -16.82
N SER A 167 8.88 4.84 -17.99
CA SER A 167 8.39 3.89 -18.99
C SER A 167 8.63 2.43 -18.61
N VAL A 168 9.55 2.18 -17.67
CA VAL A 168 9.90 0.86 -17.13
C VAL A 168 9.60 0.83 -15.61
N PRO A 169 8.93 -0.21 -15.09
CA PRO A 169 8.65 -0.29 -13.66
C PRO A 169 9.91 -0.31 -12.79
N TYR A 170 9.88 0.39 -11.66
CA TYR A 170 10.89 0.30 -10.61
C TYR A 170 10.79 -1.08 -9.95
N THR A 171 11.92 -1.79 -9.84
CA THR A 171 11.98 -3.03 -9.06
C THR A 171 12.27 -2.69 -7.60
N VAL A 172 11.34 -3.03 -6.71
CA VAL A 172 11.41 -2.70 -5.29
C VAL A 172 11.45 -3.96 -4.44
N TYR A 173 12.44 -4.04 -3.54
CA TYR A 173 12.58 -5.12 -2.58
C TYR A 173 11.95 -4.73 -1.26
N VAL A 174 11.06 -5.58 -0.77
CA VAL A 174 10.18 -5.32 0.37
C VAL A 174 10.63 -6.18 1.55
N ARG A 175 10.80 -5.52 2.69
CA ARG A 175 10.98 -6.18 3.98
C ARG A 175 9.63 -6.39 4.65
N LYS A 176 9.33 -7.65 4.98
CA LYS A 176 8.21 -8.06 5.83
C LYS A 176 8.72 -8.36 7.24
N ALA A 177 8.07 -7.82 8.27
CA ALA A 177 8.40 -8.10 9.66
C ALA A 177 7.14 -8.25 10.52
N PRO A 178 7.15 -9.10 11.57
CA PRO A 178 6.04 -9.19 12.51
C PRO A 178 5.73 -7.83 13.14
N ARG A 179 4.46 -7.47 13.19
CA ARG A 179 4.02 -6.17 13.72
C ARG A 179 4.46 -6.02 15.18
N GLY A 180 4.92 -4.82 15.54
CA GLY A 180 5.42 -4.52 16.88
C GLY A 180 6.85 -5.00 17.15
N SER A 181 7.48 -5.74 16.24
CA SER A 181 8.91 -6.06 16.37
C SER A 181 9.80 -4.86 16.07
N MET A 182 11.01 -4.82 16.61
CA MET A 182 12.00 -3.79 16.27
C MET A 182 12.28 -3.73 14.76
N ARG A 183 12.21 -4.89 14.08
CA ARG A 183 12.38 -5.01 12.63
C ARG A 183 11.18 -4.49 11.83
N ALA A 184 10.05 -4.19 12.47
CA ALA A 184 8.91 -3.55 11.82
C ALA A 184 9.02 -2.02 11.78
N ARG A 185 10.04 -1.43 12.45
CA ARG A 185 10.24 0.01 12.43
C ARG A 185 10.49 0.48 10.99
N LEU A 186 9.68 1.43 10.56
CA LEU A 186 9.78 2.02 9.23
C LEU A 186 11.09 2.83 9.11
N PRO A 187 11.85 2.70 8.01
CA PRO A 187 12.99 3.58 7.77
C PRO A 187 12.55 5.05 7.74
N ALA A 188 13.28 5.91 8.44
CA ALA A 188 13.05 7.35 8.42
C ALA A 188 13.75 7.97 7.21
N PHE A 189 13.19 9.06 6.68
CA PHE A 189 13.93 9.89 5.72
C PHE A 189 15.01 10.68 6.47
N ASP A 190 16.06 11.04 5.73
CA ASP A 190 17.01 12.03 6.21
C ASP A 190 16.41 13.42 5.93
N GLU A 191 15.94 14.09 6.97
CA GLU A 191 15.28 15.39 6.85
C GLU A 191 16.27 16.52 6.54
N SER A 192 17.56 16.34 6.85
CA SER A 192 18.61 17.34 6.58
C SER A 192 18.82 17.63 5.09
N VAL A 193 18.41 16.69 4.22
CA VAL A 193 18.42 16.87 2.76
C VAL A 193 17.37 17.88 2.31
N CYS A 194 16.27 18.01 3.06
CA CYS A 194 15.15 18.88 2.72
C CYS A 194 15.35 20.30 3.28
N ASP A 195 16.01 20.44 4.43
CA ASP A 195 16.31 21.73 5.05
C ASP A 195 17.41 22.53 4.32
N ALA A 196 18.12 21.89 3.39
CA ALA A 196 19.20 22.49 2.60
C ALA A 196 18.70 23.15 1.29
N GLU A 197 17.39 23.12 1.03
CA GLU A 197 16.72 23.74 -0.13
C GLU A 197 16.07 25.08 0.24
#